data_AF-A0A328VJQ7-F1
#
_entry.id   AF-A0A328VJQ7-F1
#
_cell.length_a   1.000
_cell.length_b   1.000
_cell.length_c   1.000
_cell.angle_alpha   90.00
_cell.angle_beta   90.00
_cell.angle_gamma   90.00
#
_symmetry.space_group_name_H-M   'P 1'
#
loop_
_entity.id
_entity.type
_entity.pdbx_description
1 polymer ?
#
loop_
_entity_poly.entity_id
_entity_poly.type
_entity_poly.pdbx_seq_one_letter_code
_entity_poly.pdbx_strand_id
1 'polypeptide(L)'
;MLKQLVNEARLRLRITTTGPLLVKSGLPTVSGPDMAPVLTFRNGRQEPFLPGSSLKGVFRSHVEKIVTSLRTRVVCYPFAINKSAETKDSLEERRRTHRDSCGERFNREVRNDEQRRAQLEARTDEVYGRSCPVCRLFGSTWFIGRLAISDAYLVSSPILEQRDGVGIDRLTGGAAHGAKFELEVISEGVTFECGIHLRNFEIWQLGMLFVVLQDLEDGLIRLGSGRSRGLGWVKGTLSSEEHDGWPGGLVTATIRGSDAREPRDELWGLGRWLNEQPTSGEPGWGRYGTWYDDLVKLPAEIERLPRGIRHLRIFTGEALAQLREEAIQHFIRRIQEWPDESAQVPALAGGKRS
;
A
#
# COMPACT_ATOMS: atom_id res chain seq x y z
N MET A 1 -2.60 -17.49 -5.39
CA MET A 1 -2.32 -16.85 -4.09
C MET A 1 -2.73 -17.82 -2.99
N LEU A 2 -2.14 -17.77 -1.78
CA LEU A 2 -2.58 -18.62 -0.66
C LEU A 2 -4.09 -18.47 -0.45
N LYS A 3 -4.83 -19.58 -0.62
CA LYS A 3 -6.30 -19.61 -0.50
C LYS A 3 -6.76 -19.63 0.95
N GLN A 4 -5.94 -20.18 1.84
CA GLN A 4 -6.18 -20.16 3.28
C GLN A 4 -5.97 -18.75 3.84
N LEU A 5 -6.87 -18.30 4.69
CA LEU A 5 -6.74 -17.07 5.47
C LEU A 5 -6.16 -17.41 6.84
N VAL A 6 -4.97 -16.89 7.15
CA VAL A 6 -4.24 -17.19 8.40
C VAL A 6 -4.23 -16.00 9.35
N ASN A 7 -4.03 -14.79 8.83
CA ASN A 7 -4.10 -13.55 9.61
C ASN A 7 -4.71 -12.41 8.78
N GLU A 8 -5.29 -11.45 9.46
CA GLU A 8 -5.82 -10.20 8.90
C GLU A 8 -5.44 -9.04 9.83
N ALA A 9 -5.29 -7.85 9.28
CA ALA A 9 -5.23 -6.61 10.04
C ALA A 9 -6.17 -5.58 9.44
N ARG A 10 -6.90 -4.86 10.28
CA ARG A 10 -7.92 -3.88 9.91
C ARG A 10 -7.74 -2.61 10.71
N LEU A 11 -7.94 -1.47 10.07
CA LEU A 11 -7.98 -0.18 10.73
C LEU A 11 -8.84 0.80 9.94
N ARG A 12 -9.18 1.93 10.57
CA ARG A 12 -9.81 3.06 9.90
C ARG A 12 -8.89 4.26 9.92
N LEU A 13 -8.73 4.87 8.77
CA LEU A 13 -7.89 6.04 8.57
C LEU A 13 -8.78 7.26 8.36
N ARG A 14 -8.63 8.28 9.21
CA ARG A 14 -9.15 9.63 8.99
C ARG A 14 -8.10 10.46 8.26
N ILE A 15 -8.51 11.14 7.20
CA ILE A 15 -7.68 12.03 6.39
C ILE A 15 -8.30 13.41 6.45
N THR A 16 -7.62 14.35 7.10
CA THR A 16 -8.07 15.73 7.26
C THR A 16 -7.25 16.64 6.37
N THR A 17 -7.91 17.50 5.59
CA THR A 17 -7.24 18.54 4.80
C THR A 17 -6.61 19.58 5.73
N THR A 18 -5.31 19.82 5.56
CA THR A 18 -4.58 20.92 6.23
C THR A 18 -4.28 22.07 5.26
N GLY A 19 -4.98 22.07 4.13
CA GLY A 19 -4.85 22.99 3.02
C GLY A 19 -5.73 22.52 1.85
N PRO A 20 -5.81 23.29 0.77
CA PRO A 20 -6.75 23.03 -0.31
C PRO A 20 -6.43 21.74 -1.06
N LEU A 21 -7.43 20.89 -1.29
CA LEU A 21 -7.31 19.57 -1.92
C LEU A 21 -8.17 19.48 -3.19
N LEU A 22 -7.60 18.93 -4.26
CA LEU A 22 -8.32 18.64 -5.49
C LEU A 22 -7.99 17.24 -6.02
N VAL A 23 -8.89 16.29 -5.82
CA VAL A 23 -8.89 15.00 -6.53
C VAL A 23 -9.87 15.13 -7.70
N LYS A 24 -9.34 15.28 -8.91
CA LYS A 24 -10.17 15.58 -10.08
C LYS A 24 -11.09 14.43 -10.46
N SER A 25 -12.31 14.75 -10.87
CA SER A 25 -13.09 13.83 -11.69
C SER A 25 -12.38 13.63 -13.05
N GLY A 26 -12.37 12.39 -13.58
CA GLY A 26 -11.80 12.11 -14.91
C GLY A 26 -12.66 12.61 -16.07
N LEU A 27 -13.80 13.23 -15.77
CA LEU A 27 -14.76 13.73 -16.75
C LEU A 27 -14.60 15.26 -16.89
N PRO A 28 -14.71 15.80 -18.11
CA PRO A 28 -14.83 17.23 -18.31
C PRO A 28 -16.09 17.74 -17.60
N THR A 29 -15.98 18.84 -16.87
CA THR A 29 -17.13 19.57 -16.34
C THR A 29 -17.86 20.25 -17.52
N VAL A 30 -19.14 19.91 -17.71
CA VAL A 30 -19.96 20.47 -18.81
C VAL A 30 -20.42 21.91 -18.50
N SER A 31 -20.59 22.22 -17.21
CA SER A 31 -20.91 23.54 -16.68
C SER A 31 -20.29 23.70 -15.29
N GLY A 32 -19.72 24.86 -14.99
CA GLY A 32 -19.00 25.12 -13.73
C GLY A 32 -17.48 25.21 -13.93
N PRO A 33 -16.67 25.14 -12.85
CA PRO A 33 -15.23 25.35 -12.93
C PRO A 33 -14.55 24.28 -13.78
N ASP A 34 -13.44 24.64 -14.44
CA ASP A 34 -12.70 23.76 -15.36
C ASP A 34 -12.19 22.48 -14.68
N MET A 35 -11.96 22.53 -13.37
CA MET A 35 -11.55 21.37 -12.58
C MET A 35 -12.31 21.34 -11.26
N ALA A 36 -13.03 20.23 -11.03
CA ALA A 36 -13.81 20.01 -9.82
C ALA A 36 -13.42 18.70 -9.11
N PRO A 37 -13.69 18.59 -7.80
CA PRO A 37 -13.52 17.36 -7.06
C PRO A 37 -14.35 16.21 -7.64
N VAL A 38 -13.84 14.98 -7.50
CA VAL A 38 -14.59 13.77 -7.82
C VAL A 38 -15.73 13.59 -6.82
N LEU A 39 -16.94 13.39 -7.33
CA LEU A 39 -18.17 13.28 -6.54
C LEU A 39 -18.74 11.86 -6.58
N THR A 40 -19.46 11.49 -5.53
CA THR A 40 -20.25 10.27 -5.45
C THR A 40 -21.62 10.57 -4.86
N PHE A 41 -22.64 9.79 -5.23
CA PHE A 41 -23.98 9.93 -4.66
C PHE A 41 -24.10 9.09 -3.39
N ARG A 42 -24.22 9.74 -2.24
CA ARG A 42 -24.33 9.10 -0.93
C ARG A 42 -25.20 9.94 0.01
N ASN A 43 -25.91 9.29 0.93
CA ASN A 43 -26.77 9.98 1.91
C ASN A 43 -27.80 10.93 1.24
N GLY A 44 -28.31 10.56 0.06
CA GLY A 44 -29.29 11.35 -0.69
C GLY A 44 -28.74 12.60 -1.41
N ARG A 45 -27.41 12.80 -1.46
CA ARG A 45 -26.78 13.97 -2.10
C ARG A 45 -25.50 13.59 -2.84
N GLN A 46 -25.04 14.47 -3.73
CA GLN A 46 -23.68 14.40 -4.28
C GLN A 46 -22.71 14.96 -3.25
N GLU A 47 -21.65 14.21 -2.96
CA GLU A 47 -20.60 14.66 -2.05
C GLU A 47 -19.21 14.25 -2.55
N PRO A 48 -18.17 15.07 -2.29
CA PRO A 48 -16.81 14.70 -2.66
C PRO A 48 -16.34 13.48 -1.87
N PHE A 49 -15.47 12.68 -2.48
CA PHE A 49 -14.85 11.53 -1.83
C PHE A 49 -13.42 11.33 -2.35
N LEU A 50 -12.62 10.52 -1.65
CA LEU A 50 -11.29 10.14 -2.11
C LEU A 50 -11.34 8.67 -2.57
N PRO A 51 -11.13 8.38 -3.86
CA PRO A 51 -11.15 7.00 -4.34
C PRO A 51 -10.07 6.13 -3.68
N GLY A 52 -10.45 4.92 -3.25
CA GLY A 52 -9.52 3.97 -2.63
C GLY A 52 -8.38 3.57 -3.57
N SER A 53 -8.63 3.54 -4.88
CA SER A 53 -7.61 3.33 -5.91
C SER A 53 -6.59 4.46 -5.97
N SER A 54 -7.03 5.72 -5.83
CA SER A 54 -6.15 6.90 -5.76
C SER A 54 -5.31 6.88 -4.49
N LEU A 55 -5.90 6.60 -3.34
CA LEU A 55 -5.18 6.46 -2.06
C LEU A 55 -4.14 5.34 -2.13
N LYS A 56 -4.55 4.15 -2.63
CA LYS A 56 -3.64 3.01 -2.80
C LYS A 56 -2.49 3.32 -3.75
N GLY A 57 -2.75 4.08 -4.82
CA GLY A 57 -1.72 4.54 -5.75
C GLY A 57 -0.72 5.50 -5.11
N VAL A 58 -1.19 6.45 -4.29
CA VAL A 58 -0.32 7.34 -3.52
C VAL A 58 0.53 6.56 -2.54
N PHE A 59 -0.08 5.66 -1.75
CA PHE A 59 0.62 4.83 -0.77
C PHE A 59 1.68 3.98 -1.45
N ARG A 60 1.34 3.35 -2.59
CA ARG A 60 2.29 2.56 -3.39
C ARG A 60 3.47 3.41 -3.83
N SER A 61 3.22 4.54 -4.47
CA SER A 61 4.28 5.42 -5.00
C SER A 61 5.18 5.97 -3.89
N HIS A 62 4.61 6.25 -2.71
CA HIS A 62 5.37 6.71 -1.56
C HIS A 62 6.29 5.62 -1.00
N VAL A 63 5.76 4.41 -0.80
CA VAL A 63 6.54 3.24 -0.38
C VAL A 63 7.64 2.90 -1.38
N GLU A 64 7.37 2.97 -2.69
CA GLU A 64 8.37 2.71 -3.73
C GLU A 64 9.60 3.62 -3.56
N LYS A 65 9.40 4.89 -3.20
CA LYS A 65 10.50 5.82 -2.88
C LYS A 65 11.23 5.42 -1.61
N ILE A 66 10.52 5.16 -0.52
CA ILE A 66 11.12 4.78 0.77
C ILE A 66 11.98 3.53 0.61
N VAL A 67 11.45 2.47 0.00
CA VAL A 67 12.18 1.21 -0.17
C VAL A 67 13.39 1.41 -1.08
N THR A 68 13.28 2.22 -2.15
CA THR A 68 14.42 2.55 -3.02
C THR A 68 15.50 3.35 -2.28
N SER A 69 15.11 4.21 -1.33
CA SER A 69 16.04 4.94 -0.46
C SER A 69 16.71 4.03 0.58
N LEU A 70 16.01 3.02 1.09
CA LEU A 70 16.59 2.05 2.03
C LEU A 70 17.58 1.10 1.35
N ARG A 71 17.25 0.60 0.16
CA ARG A 71 18.14 -0.25 -0.63
C ARG A 71 17.79 -0.18 -2.12
N THR A 72 18.78 0.20 -2.93
CA THR A 72 18.64 0.21 -4.39
C THR A 72 18.43 -1.20 -4.94
N ARG A 73 17.80 -1.30 -6.11
CA ARG A 73 17.52 -2.55 -6.84
C ARG A 73 16.57 -3.53 -6.14
N VAL A 74 15.92 -3.13 -5.05
CA VAL A 74 14.87 -3.92 -4.38
C VAL A 74 13.49 -3.70 -5.01
N VAL A 75 13.15 -2.46 -5.36
CA VAL A 75 11.85 -2.11 -5.97
C VAL A 75 11.93 -2.22 -7.49
N CYS A 76 10.90 -2.81 -8.10
CA CYS A 76 10.81 -2.84 -9.55
C CYS A 76 10.26 -1.53 -10.09
N TYR A 77 10.72 -1.13 -11.28
CA TYR A 77 10.13 0.01 -11.99
C TYR A 77 8.98 -0.49 -12.89
N PRO A 78 7.69 -0.27 -12.54
CA PRO A 78 6.59 -0.86 -13.29
C PRO A 78 6.33 -0.19 -14.64
N PHE A 79 6.85 1.02 -14.87
CA PHE A 79 6.57 1.84 -16.05
C PHE A 79 7.59 1.69 -17.18
N ALA A 80 8.27 0.55 -17.28
CA ALA A 80 9.19 0.30 -18.39
C ALA A 80 8.43 -0.21 -19.62
N ILE A 81 8.80 0.35 -20.79
CA ILE A 81 8.46 -0.06 -22.16
C ILE A 81 7.21 0.61 -22.79
N ASN A 82 7.26 1.93 -23.00
CA ASN A 82 6.84 2.44 -24.32
C ASN A 82 8.05 2.32 -25.24
N LYS A 83 8.01 1.38 -26.21
CA LYS A 83 9.14 1.05 -27.11
C LYS A 83 9.65 2.22 -27.96
N SER A 84 8.99 3.37 -27.97
CA SER A 84 9.23 4.45 -28.93
C SER A 84 10.02 5.66 -28.40
N ALA A 85 10.39 5.73 -27.11
CA ALA A 85 10.89 7.00 -26.55
C ALA A 85 12.14 6.94 -25.64
N GLU A 86 12.64 5.78 -25.23
CA GLU A 86 13.76 5.71 -24.25
C GLU A 86 15.09 5.28 -24.91
N THR A 87 16.14 6.08 -24.70
CA THR A 87 17.52 5.77 -25.11
C THR A 87 18.12 4.69 -24.21
N LYS A 88 19.12 3.93 -24.70
CA LYS A 88 19.82 2.88 -23.90
C LYS A 88 20.35 3.44 -22.57
N ASP A 89 20.87 4.66 -22.56
CA ASP A 89 21.42 5.32 -21.38
C ASP A 89 20.37 5.50 -20.26
N SER A 90 19.14 5.87 -20.63
CA SER A 90 18.03 6.03 -19.66
C SER A 90 17.61 4.71 -19.01
N LEU A 91 17.78 3.59 -19.71
CA LEU A 91 17.50 2.26 -19.19
C LEU A 91 18.59 1.79 -18.22
N GLU A 92 19.86 2.06 -18.53
CA GLU A 92 21.00 1.72 -17.68
C GLU A 92 20.97 2.53 -16.38
N GLU A 93 20.66 3.83 -16.44
CA GLU A 93 20.51 4.68 -15.26
C GLU A 93 19.40 4.16 -14.32
N ARG A 94 18.27 3.73 -14.88
CA ARG A 94 17.19 3.12 -14.09
C ARG A 94 17.59 1.80 -13.45
N ARG A 95 18.36 0.96 -14.15
CA ARG A 95 18.87 -0.32 -13.61
C ARG A 95 19.85 -0.14 -12.45
N ARG A 96 20.42 1.07 -12.26
CA ARG A 96 21.25 1.39 -11.08
C ARG A 96 20.40 1.47 -9.81
N THR A 97 19.16 1.94 -9.91
CA THR A 97 18.29 2.21 -8.75
C THR A 97 17.14 1.21 -8.59
N HIS A 98 16.65 0.64 -9.69
CA HIS A 98 15.49 -0.26 -9.72
C HIS A 98 15.82 -1.59 -10.37
N ARG A 99 15.08 -2.64 -9.98
CA ARG A 99 15.05 -3.92 -10.72
C ARG A 99 14.07 -3.88 -11.89
N ASP A 100 14.15 -4.89 -12.74
CA ASP A 100 13.20 -5.05 -13.84
C ASP A 100 11.76 -5.20 -13.32
N SER A 101 10.80 -4.63 -14.08
CA SER A 101 9.37 -4.68 -13.76
C SER A 101 8.94 -6.12 -13.48
N CYS A 102 8.31 -6.37 -12.32
CA CYS A 102 7.86 -7.71 -11.96
C CYS A 102 6.94 -8.29 -13.03
N GLY A 103 5.93 -7.52 -13.44
CA GLY A 103 4.93 -7.97 -14.41
C GLY A 103 5.54 -8.23 -15.79
N GLU A 104 6.36 -7.30 -16.28
CA GLU A 104 6.98 -7.43 -17.60
C GLU A 104 8.00 -8.57 -17.67
N ARG A 105 8.72 -8.82 -16.58
CA ARG A 105 9.65 -9.95 -16.49
C ARG A 105 8.92 -11.28 -16.66
N PHE A 106 7.80 -11.47 -15.98
CA PHE A 106 6.98 -12.68 -16.14
C PHE A 106 6.33 -12.75 -17.53
N ASN A 107 5.84 -11.62 -18.07
CA ASN A 107 5.30 -11.57 -19.44
C ASN A 107 6.34 -12.00 -20.48
N ARG A 108 7.60 -11.58 -20.31
CA ARG A 108 8.72 -11.96 -21.16
C ARG A 108 9.07 -13.44 -21.02
N GLU A 109 9.03 -13.96 -19.81
CA GLU A 109 9.33 -15.37 -19.51
C GLU A 109 8.34 -16.34 -20.13
N VAL A 110 7.06 -15.97 -20.20
CA VAL A 110 6.01 -16.80 -20.81
C VAL A 110 5.79 -16.51 -22.30
N ARG A 111 6.60 -15.62 -22.89
CA ARG A 111 6.40 -15.15 -24.26
C ARG A 111 6.57 -16.32 -25.22
N ASN A 112 5.49 -16.63 -25.94
CA ASN A 112 5.42 -17.78 -26.86
C ASN A 112 5.59 -19.15 -26.16
N ASP A 113 5.36 -19.22 -24.84
CA ASP A 113 5.42 -20.46 -24.05
C ASP A 113 4.16 -20.61 -23.20
N GLU A 114 3.11 -21.19 -23.80
CA GLU A 114 1.83 -21.42 -23.13
C GLU A 114 1.94 -22.39 -21.95
N GLN A 115 2.86 -23.36 -22.02
CA GLN A 115 3.09 -24.32 -20.94
C GLN A 115 3.68 -23.60 -19.72
N ARG A 116 4.68 -22.73 -19.92
CA ARG A 116 5.25 -21.91 -18.84
C ARG A 116 4.23 -20.94 -18.28
N ARG A 117 3.37 -20.37 -19.12
CA ARG A 117 2.24 -19.53 -18.68
C ARG A 117 1.33 -20.27 -17.72
N ALA A 118 0.81 -21.43 -18.13
CA ALA A 118 -0.06 -22.25 -17.29
C ALA A 118 0.63 -22.68 -15.98
N GLN A 119 1.94 -22.97 -16.03
CA GLN A 119 2.72 -23.29 -14.84
C GLN A 119 2.80 -22.13 -13.86
N LEU A 120 3.12 -20.90 -14.31
CA LEU A 120 3.20 -19.72 -13.44
C LEU A 120 1.84 -19.30 -12.89
N GLU A 121 0.78 -19.41 -13.71
CA GLU A 121 -0.60 -19.14 -13.27
C GLU A 121 -1.04 -20.14 -12.18
N ALA A 122 -0.62 -21.41 -12.28
CA ALA A 122 -0.84 -22.41 -11.22
C ALA A 122 0.09 -22.19 -10.00
N ARG A 123 1.34 -21.78 -10.21
CA ARG A 123 2.38 -21.57 -9.17
C ARG A 123 2.49 -20.11 -8.76
N THR A 124 1.37 -19.56 -8.32
CA THR A 124 1.33 -18.19 -7.77
C THR A 124 2.25 -17.96 -6.57
N ASP A 125 2.68 -19.01 -5.88
CA ASP A 125 3.72 -18.99 -4.85
C ASP A 125 5.08 -18.58 -5.42
N GLU A 126 5.43 -19.08 -6.61
CA GLU A 126 6.64 -18.73 -7.33
C GLU A 126 6.61 -17.27 -7.77
N VAL A 127 5.50 -16.85 -8.38
CA VAL A 127 5.29 -15.46 -8.83
C VAL A 127 5.39 -14.47 -7.67
N TYR A 128 4.73 -14.77 -6.54
CA TYR A 128 4.82 -13.95 -5.33
C TYR A 128 6.24 -13.96 -4.76
N GLY A 129 6.85 -15.14 -4.65
CA GLY A 129 8.22 -15.36 -4.17
C GLY A 129 9.25 -14.52 -4.93
N ARG A 130 9.10 -14.45 -6.25
CA ARG A 130 10.01 -13.72 -7.14
C ARG A 130 9.66 -12.22 -7.29
N SER A 131 8.58 -11.73 -6.69
CA SER A 131 8.16 -10.33 -6.80
C SER A 131 8.88 -9.41 -5.80
N CYS A 132 8.97 -8.12 -6.12
CA CYS A 132 9.53 -7.10 -5.23
C CYS A 132 8.62 -6.90 -4.00
N PRO A 133 9.14 -6.36 -2.88
CA PRO A 133 8.35 -6.21 -1.65
C PRO A 133 7.11 -5.34 -1.85
N VAL A 134 7.22 -4.28 -2.67
CA VAL A 134 6.07 -3.42 -3.01
C VAL A 134 5.00 -4.19 -3.76
N CYS A 135 5.36 -4.95 -4.80
CA CYS A 135 4.40 -5.77 -5.54
C CYS A 135 3.76 -6.85 -4.65
N ARG A 136 4.49 -7.41 -3.69
CA ARG A 136 3.93 -8.37 -2.71
C ARG A 136 2.83 -7.76 -1.84
N LEU A 137 2.93 -6.47 -1.48
CA LEU A 137 1.90 -5.76 -0.72
C LEU A 137 0.76 -5.24 -1.62
N PHE A 138 1.10 -4.48 -2.67
CA PHE A 138 0.13 -3.74 -3.48
C PHE A 138 -0.47 -4.54 -4.64
N GLY A 139 0.21 -5.59 -5.08
CA GLY A 139 -0.16 -6.45 -6.20
C GLY A 139 0.57 -6.13 -7.50
N SER A 140 0.40 -7.02 -8.47
CA SER A 140 0.89 -6.90 -9.84
C SER A 140 -0.16 -7.44 -10.83
N THR A 141 0.14 -7.42 -12.12
CA THR A 141 -0.73 -8.03 -13.15
C THR A 141 -0.90 -9.55 -13.00
N TRP A 142 -0.03 -10.21 -12.22
CA TRP A 142 -0.04 -11.66 -12.04
C TRP A 142 -0.70 -12.13 -10.74
N PHE A 143 -0.88 -11.25 -9.76
CA PHE A 143 -1.57 -11.57 -8.52
C PHE A 143 -2.12 -10.31 -7.85
N ILE A 144 -3.28 -10.48 -7.21
CA ILE A 144 -3.89 -9.45 -6.38
C ILE A 144 -3.03 -9.18 -5.13
N GLY A 145 -2.91 -7.90 -4.76
CA GLY A 145 -2.19 -7.50 -3.55
C GLY A 145 -2.85 -7.98 -2.25
N ARG A 146 -2.16 -7.72 -1.14
CA ARG A 146 -2.60 -8.01 0.23
C ARG A 146 -3.28 -6.81 0.90
N LEU A 147 -2.98 -5.59 0.44
CA LEU A 147 -3.56 -4.35 0.92
C LEU A 147 -4.82 -3.96 0.10
N ALA A 148 -5.92 -3.74 0.80
CA ALA A 148 -7.12 -3.08 0.29
C ALA A 148 -7.37 -1.78 1.06
N ILE A 149 -7.77 -0.73 0.33
CA ILE A 149 -8.17 0.56 0.88
C ILE A 149 -9.54 0.87 0.28
N SER A 150 -10.54 1.09 1.11
CA SER A 150 -11.86 1.50 0.65
C SER A 150 -11.82 2.95 0.16
N ASP A 151 -12.86 3.38 -0.54
CA ASP A 151 -13.11 4.80 -0.74
C ASP A 151 -13.19 5.52 0.61
N ALA A 152 -12.63 6.73 0.67
CA ALA A 152 -12.73 7.60 1.83
C ALA A 152 -13.87 8.59 1.65
N TYR A 153 -14.85 8.51 2.54
CA TYR A 153 -16.06 9.33 2.47
C TYR A 153 -16.03 10.42 3.52
N LEU A 154 -16.76 11.51 3.28
CA LEU A 154 -16.85 12.61 4.23
C LEU A 154 -17.40 12.13 5.57
N VAL A 155 -16.75 12.59 6.65
CA VAL A 155 -17.26 12.51 8.02
C VAL A 155 -17.46 13.89 8.64
N SER A 156 -17.00 14.94 7.96
CA SER A 156 -17.31 16.34 8.29
C SER A 156 -18.17 16.99 7.21
N SER A 157 -18.66 18.19 7.47
CA SER A 157 -19.26 19.02 6.42
C SER A 157 -18.23 19.35 5.34
N PRO A 158 -18.58 19.26 4.04
CA PRO A 158 -17.69 19.71 2.98
C PRO A 158 -17.58 21.23 3.00
N ILE A 159 -16.38 21.74 2.78
CA ILE A 159 -16.10 23.15 2.55
C ILE A 159 -15.47 23.21 1.17
N LEU A 160 -16.17 23.80 0.20
CA LEU A 160 -15.70 23.97 -1.17
C LEU A 160 -15.30 25.44 -1.38
N GLU A 161 -14.20 25.65 -2.09
CA GLU A 161 -13.65 26.96 -2.40
C GLU A 161 -13.35 27.05 -3.90
N GLN A 162 -13.77 28.14 -4.54
CA GLN A 162 -13.38 28.44 -5.91
C GLN A 162 -12.08 29.25 -5.92
N ARG A 163 -11.16 28.90 -6.81
CA ARG A 163 -9.85 29.53 -6.95
C ARG A 163 -9.50 29.73 -8.42
N ASP A 164 -8.92 30.89 -8.72
CA ASP A 164 -8.44 31.20 -10.06
C ASP A 164 -6.99 30.73 -10.26
N GLY A 165 -6.74 30.12 -11.40
CA GLY A 165 -5.42 29.83 -11.93
C GLY A 165 -5.08 30.76 -13.09
N VAL A 166 -3.87 31.32 -13.11
CA VAL A 166 -3.36 32.12 -14.23
C VAL A 166 -2.04 31.52 -14.71
N GLY A 167 -1.93 31.26 -16.01
CA GLY A 167 -0.65 31.04 -16.67
C GLY A 167 0.07 32.35 -16.89
N ILE A 168 1.33 32.45 -16.48
CA ILE A 168 2.15 33.66 -16.66
C ILE A 168 3.08 33.44 -17.86
N ASP A 169 3.04 34.36 -18.82
CA ASP A 169 3.98 34.41 -19.93
C ASP A 169 5.35 34.87 -19.41
N ARG A 170 6.38 34.04 -19.61
CA ARG A 170 7.72 34.28 -19.09
C ARG A 170 8.45 35.42 -19.82
N LEU A 171 8.03 35.79 -21.02
CA LEU A 171 8.63 36.88 -21.79
C LEU A 171 8.05 38.23 -21.37
N THR A 172 6.72 38.29 -21.19
CA THR A 172 6.04 39.55 -20.87
C THR A 172 5.84 39.78 -19.38
N GLY A 173 5.95 38.72 -18.55
CA GLY A 173 5.64 38.75 -17.12
C GLY A 173 4.14 38.89 -16.83
N GLY A 174 3.30 39.00 -17.85
CA GLY A 174 1.85 39.17 -17.75
C GLY A 174 1.09 37.84 -17.79
N ALA A 175 -0.22 37.92 -17.58
CA ALA A 175 -1.11 36.78 -17.77
C ALA A 175 -1.13 36.36 -19.26
N ALA A 176 -0.87 35.09 -19.53
CA ALA A 176 -0.94 34.53 -20.87
C ALA A 176 -2.41 34.44 -21.33
N HIS A 177 -2.66 34.85 -22.57
CA HIS A 177 -4.00 34.86 -23.16
C HIS A 177 -4.57 33.43 -23.22
N GLY A 178 -5.78 33.22 -22.69
CA GLY A 178 -6.44 31.91 -22.65
C GLY A 178 -5.90 30.93 -21.61
N ALA A 179 -4.97 31.36 -20.74
CA ALA A 179 -4.40 30.53 -19.67
C ALA A 179 -5.01 30.80 -18.28
N LYS A 180 -6.17 31.46 -18.24
CA LYS A 180 -7.00 31.53 -17.03
C LYS A 180 -7.82 30.25 -16.95
N PHE A 181 -7.91 29.68 -15.74
CA PHE A 181 -8.74 28.52 -15.49
C PHE A 181 -9.28 28.56 -14.06
N GLU A 182 -10.47 28.04 -13.86
CA GLU A 182 -11.15 28.01 -12.56
C GLU A 182 -11.02 26.62 -11.91
N LEU A 183 -10.69 26.61 -10.63
CA LEU A 183 -10.56 25.40 -9.82
C LEU A 183 -11.59 25.44 -8.70
N GLU A 184 -12.36 24.39 -8.53
CA GLU A 184 -13.03 24.12 -7.26
C GLU A 184 -12.18 23.15 -6.44
N VAL A 185 -11.92 23.50 -5.20
CA VAL A 185 -11.10 22.71 -4.28
C VAL A 185 -11.87 22.45 -2.99
N ILE A 186 -11.57 21.33 -2.35
CA ILE A 186 -11.96 21.07 -0.96
C ILE A 186 -11.04 21.90 -0.07
N SER A 187 -11.60 22.78 0.75
CA SER A 187 -10.85 23.66 1.63
C SER A 187 -10.25 22.90 2.83
N GLU A 188 -9.56 23.63 3.71
CA GLU A 188 -8.97 23.12 4.95
C GLU A 188 -10.04 22.66 5.95
N GLY A 189 -9.69 21.71 6.82
CA GLY A 189 -10.54 21.24 7.92
C GLY A 189 -11.57 20.18 7.54
N VAL A 190 -11.57 19.73 6.28
CA VAL A 190 -12.49 18.69 5.79
C VAL A 190 -11.89 17.31 6.05
N THR A 191 -12.66 16.44 6.69
CA THR A 191 -12.21 15.10 7.07
C THR A 191 -12.95 14.01 6.29
N PHE A 192 -12.18 13.09 5.75
CA PHE A 192 -12.62 11.86 5.09
C PHE A 192 -12.21 10.65 5.92
N GLU A 193 -12.96 9.55 5.83
CA GLU A 193 -12.62 8.30 6.53
C GLU A 193 -12.73 7.10 5.59
N CYS A 194 -11.72 6.24 5.61
CA CYS A 194 -11.70 4.96 4.89
C CYS A 194 -11.27 3.79 5.78
N GLY A 195 -11.62 2.58 5.35
CA GLY A 195 -11.11 1.33 5.92
C GLY A 195 -9.87 0.85 5.17
N ILE A 196 -8.88 0.39 5.93
CA ILE A 196 -7.70 -0.32 5.40
C ILE A 196 -7.74 -1.77 5.90
N HIS A 197 -7.54 -2.70 4.97
CA HIS A 197 -7.53 -4.14 5.25
C HIS A 197 -6.30 -4.81 4.66
N LEU A 198 -5.52 -5.46 5.52
CA LEU A 198 -4.44 -6.36 5.16
C LEU A 198 -4.88 -7.80 5.38
N ARG A 199 -4.61 -8.67 4.42
CA ARG A 199 -4.86 -10.11 4.53
C ARG A 199 -3.58 -10.89 4.34
N ASN A 200 -3.41 -11.96 5.12
CA ASN A 200 -2.27 -12.86 5.06
C ASN A 200 -0.96 -12.06 5.02
N PHE A 201 -0.78 -11.10 5.93
CA PHE A 201 0.31 -10.15 5.88
C PHE A 201 1.55 -10.70 6.57
N GLU A 202 2.73 -10.35 6.06
CA GLU A 202 4.01 -10.49 6.75
C GLU A 202 4.23 -9.26 7.66
N ILE A 203 4.95 -9.39 8.77
CA ILE A 203 5.15 -8.27 9.73
C ILE A 203 5.79 -7.07 9.05
N TRP A 204 6.78 -7.28 8.18
CA TRP A 204 7.42 -6.18 7.44
C TRP A 204 6.43 -5.45 6.50
N GLN A 205 5.33 -6.09 6.08
CA GLN A 205 4.28 -5.44 5.30
C GLN A 205 3.40 -4.54 6.18
N LEU A 206 3.16 -4.96 7.43
CA LEU A 206 2.51 -4.13 8.42
C LEU A 206 3.39 -2.92 8.78
N GLY A 207 4.71 -3.14 8.96
CA GLY A 207 5.69 -2.07 9.15
C GLY A 207 5.71 -1.07 7.99
N MET A 208 5.72 -1.58 6.75
CA MET A 208 5.63 -0.75 5.55
C MET A 208 4.36 0.11 5.53
N LEU A 209 3.20 -0.44 5.92
CA LEU A 209 1.98 0.36 6.07
C LEU A 209 2.14 1.42 7.16
N PHE A 210 2.72 1.07 8.31
CA PHE A 210 2.92 2.01 9.41
C PHE A 210 3.81 3.19 9.05
N VAL A 211 4.88 2.99 8.26
CA VAL A 211 5.70 4.10 7.75
C VAL A 211 4.83 5.06 6.91
N VAL A 212 3.97 4.54 6.03
CA VAL A 212 3.07 5.39 5.24
C VAL A 212 2.08 6.15 6.11
N LEU A 213 1.54 5.49 7.13
CA LEU A 213 0.60 6.11 8.08
C LEU A 213 1.29 7.21 8.89
N GLN A 214 2.52 6.97 9.36
CA GLN A 214 3.35 7.96 10.05
C GLN A 214 3.66 9.16 9.15
N ASP A 215 4.09 8.92 7.90
CA ASP A 215 4.37 10.00 6.97
C ASP A 215 3.12 10.81 6.59
N LEU A 216 1.93 10.19 6.67
CA LEU A 216 0.65 10.88 6.53
C LEU A 216 0.30 11.69 7.80
N GLU A 217 0.56 11.15 9.00
CA GLU A 217 0.42 11.87 10.29
C GLU A 217 1.33 13.12 10.33
N ASP A 218 2.55 12.98 9.83
CA ASP A 218 3.57 14.04 9.75
C ASP A 218 3.33 15.05 8.61
N GLY A 219 2.35 14.80 7.74
CA GLY A 219 1.99 15.69 6.62
C GLY A 219 2.99 15.66 5.45
N LEU A 220 3.77 14.59 5.33
CA LEU A 220 4.77 14.39 4.26
C LEU A 220 4.14 13.89 2.95
N ILE A 221 2.91 13.37 3.01
CA ILE A 221 2.17 12.84 1.86
C ILE A 221 1.14 13.87 1.38
N ARG A 222 1.22 14.23 0.09
CA ARG A 222 0.22 15.08 -0.58
C ARG A 222 -0.71 14.27 -1.49
N LEU A 223 -2.00 14.60 -1.45
CA LEU A 223 -3.04 13.93 -2.24
C LEU A 223 -3.50 14.75 -3.46
N GLY A 224 -4.13 14.07 -4.41
CA GLY A 224 -4.78 14.73 -5.55
C GLY A 224 -3.82 15.36 -6.56
N SER A 225 -4.30 16.41 -7.23
CA SER A 225 -3.64 17.15 -8.29
C SER A 225 -3.10 18.49 -7.79
N GLY A 226 -2.25 19.16 -8.59
CA GLY A 226 -1.73 20.49 -8.23
C GLY A 226 -0.78 20.52 -7.03
N ARG A 227 -0.17 19.37 -6.67
CA ARG A 227 0.71 19.25 -5.48
C ARG A 227 1.84 20.28 -5.49
N SER A 228 2.51 20.48 -6.62
CA SER A 228 3.57 21.48 -6.78
C SER A 228 3.08 22.94 -6.75
N ARG A 229 1.76 23.17 -6.77
CA ARG A 229 1.11 24.48 -6.80
C ARG A 229 0.39 24.79 -5.48
N GLY A 230 0.78 24.11 -4.40
CA GLY A 230 0.25 24.34 -3.05
C GLY A 230 -1.05 23.61 -2.72
N LEU A 231 -1.50 22.66 -3.56
CA LEU A 231 -2.65 21.81 -3.25
C LEU A 231 -2.24 20.47 -2.62
N GLY A 232 -3.21 19.78 -2.01
CA GLY A 232 -3.10 18.38 -1.61
C GLY A 232 -2.57 18.16 -0.20
N TRP A 233 -2.46 19.20 0.63
CA TRP A 233 -1.99 19.10 2.01
C TRP A 233 -3.02 18.40 2.89
N VAL A 234 -2.60 17.31 3.53
CA VAL A 234 -3.45 16.50 4.40
C VAL A 234 -2.64 15.97 5.58
N LYS A 235 -3.35 15.61 6.64
CA LYS A 235 -2.84 14.76 7.71
C LYS A 235 -3.72 13.54 7.89
N GLY A 236 -3.08 12.43 8.26
CA GLY A 236 -3.74 11.16 8.56
C GLY A 236 -3.80 10.93 10.06
N THR A 237 -4.85 10.28 10.54
CA THR A 237 -4.91 9.76 11.91
C THR A 237 -5.65 8.44 11.94
N LEU A 238 -5.21 7.53 12.81
CA LEU A 238 -5.94 6.30 13.08
C LEU A 238 -7.19 6.60 13.90
N SER A 239 -8.35 6.14 13.46
CA SER A 239 -9.57 6.30 14.25
C SER A 239 -9.54 5.36 15.46
N SER A 240 -9.76 5.90 16.65
CA SER A 240 -9.96 5.15 17.90
C SER A 240 -11.43 4.77 18.15
N GLU A 241 -12.34 5.23 17.29
CA GLU A 241 -13.78 5.01 17.46
C GLU A 241 -14.23 3.68 16.84
N GLU A 242 -15.23 3.06 17.47
CA GLU A 242 -15.92 1.90 16.91
C GLU A 242 -16.74 2.30 15.67
N HIS A 243 -16.75 1.44 14.64
CA HIS A 243 -17.60 1.64 13.47
C HIS A 243 -18.10 0.32 12.89
N ASP A 244 -19.40 0.25 12.57
CA ASP A 244 -20.07 -0.98 12.11
C ASP A 244 -19.77 -2.19 13.02
N GLY A 245 -19.73 -1.92 14.32
CA GLY A 245 -19.38 -2.87 15.36
C GLY A 245 -17.92 -3.31 15.37
N TRP A 246 -17.02 -2.76 14.56
CA TRP A 246 -15.58 -3.05 14.61
C TRP A 246 -14.87 -2.09 15.55
N PRO A 247 -14.02 -2.58 16.49
CA PRO A 247 -13.26 -1.72 17.38
C PRO A 247 -12.37 -0.73 16.63
N GLY A 248 -12.14 0.44 17.24
CA GLY A 248 -11.14 1.38 16.79
C GLY A 248 -9.71 0.90 17.02
N GLY A 249 -8.74 1.65 16.51
CA GLY A 249 -7.33 1.29 16.52
C GLY A 249 -6.95 0.31 15.41
N LEU A 250 -5.87 -0.46 15.63
CA LEU A 250 -5.50 -1.57 14.75
C LEU A 250 -6.08 -2.84 15.33
N VAL A 251 -6.88 -3.55 14.53
CA VAL A 251 -7.45 -4.84 14.90
C VAL A 251 -6.80 -5.93 14.07
N THR A 252 -6.07 -6.84 14.70
CA THR A 252 -5.64 -8.08 14.02
C THR A 252 -6.65 -9.19 14.28
N ALA A 253 -6.76 -10.11 13.33
CA ALA A 253 -7.65 -11.25 13.44
C ALA A 253 -7.03 -12.52 12.89
N THR A 254 -7.26 -13.63 13.56
CA THR A 254 -6.90 -14.99 13.15
C THR A 254 -8.14 -15.89 13.20
N ILE A 255 -8.14 -17.02 12.48
CA ILE A 255 -9.25 -17.98 12.52
C ILE A 255 -9.16 -18.79 13.81
N ARG A 256 -10.28 -18.92 14.55
CA ARG A 256 -10.34 -19.71 15.78
C ARG A 256 -9.87 -21.14 15.52
N GLY A 257 -8.96 -21.63 16.36
CA GLY A 257 -8.33 -22.94 16.26
C GLY A 257 -6.95 -22.89 15.61
N SER A 258 -6.72 -22.01 14.62
CA SER A 258 -5.36 -21.76 14.12
C SER A 258 -4.53 -20.93 15.09
N ASP A 259 -5.19 -20.05 15.84
CA ASP A 259 -4.57 -19.09 16.76
C ASP A 259 -3.90 -19.74 17.97
N ALA A 260 -4.27 -20.98 18.33
CA ALA A 260 -3.62 -21.72 19.41
C ALA A 260 -2.11 -21.90 19.21
N ARG A 261 -1.62 -21.73 17.97
CA ARG A 261 -0.20 -21.81 17.60
C ARG A 261 0.56 -20.52 17.89
N GLU A 262 -0.10 -19.37 17.78
CA GLU A 262 0.49 -18.06 18.07
C GLU A 262 0.45 -17.83 19.59
N PRO A 263 1.54 -17.43 20.26
CA PRO A 263 1.51 -16.99 21.66
C PRO A 263 0.76 -15.66 21.87
N ARG A 264 0.37 -15.35 23.12
CA ARG A 264 -0.35 -14.09 23.45
C ARG A 264 0.56 -12.87 23.54
N ASP A 265 1.85 -13.10 23.73
CA ASP A 265 2.95 -12.14 23.78
C ASP A 265 3.71 -12.06 22.44
N GLU A 266 3.20 -12.68 21.38
CA GLU A 266 3.75 -12.56 20.03
C GLU A 266 2.65 -12.15 19.04
N LEU A 267 3.04 -11.55 17.91
CA LEU A 267 2.21 -11.40 16.72
C LEU A 267 2.93 -12.02 15.53
N TRP A 268 2.29 -12.99 14.88
CA TRP A 268 2.85 -13.73 13.76
C TRP A 268 2.41 -13.13 12.42
N GLY A 269 3.39 -12.88 11.57
CA GLY A 269 3.20 -12.65 10.15
C GLY A 269 3.06 -13.95 9.38
N LEU A 270 2.65 -13.84 8.11
CA LEU A 270 2.39 -14.95 7.20
C LEU A 270 3.56 -15.95 7.15
N GLY A 271 4.80 -15.46 7.17
CA GLY A 271 5.97 -16.31 7.07
C GLY A 271 6.10 -17.28 8.25
N ARG A 272 5.80 -16.82 9.48
CA ARG A 272 5.77 -17.67 10.67
C ARG A 272 4.61 -18.65 10.62
N TRP A 273 3.43 -18.20 10.19
CA TRP A 273 2.24 -19.06 10.01
C TRP A 273 2.47 -20.24 9.05
N LEU A 274 3.25 -20.00 7.98
CA LEU A 274 3.54 -20.99 6.95
C LEU A 274 4.75 -21.88 7.27
N ASN A 275 5.68 -21.40 8.09
CA ASN A 275 7.00 -22.01 8.32
C ASN A 275 7.33 -22.06 9.82
N GLU A 276 6.52 -22.76 10.61
CA GLU A 276 6.76 -22.89 12.05
C GLU A 276 8.13 -23.51 12.38
N GLN A 277 8.65 -24.33 11.47
CA GLN A 277 10.00 -24.88 11.50
C GLN A 277 10.70 -24.60 10.17
N PRO A 278 12.03 -24.36 10.16
CA PRO A 278 12.79 -24.19 8.92
C PRO A 278 12.71 -25.47 8.09
N THR A 279 12.14 -25.41 6.89
CA THR A 279 12.09 -26.55 5.95
C THR A 279 13.45 -26.86 5.30
N SER A 280 14.43 -25.96 5.43
CA SER A 280 15.79 -26.10 4.90
C SER A 280 16.77 -25.32 5.78
N GLY A 281 17.99 -25.83 5.93
CA GLY A 281 19.07 -25.21 6.72
C GLY A 281 19.65 -23.91 6.12
N GLU A 282 18.98 -23.31 5.12
CA GLU A 282 19.37 -22.04 4.54
C GLU A 282 18.52 -20.90 5.13
N PRO A 283 19.14 -19.86 5.70
CA PRO A 283 18.41 -18.68 6.15
C PRO A 283 17.62 -18.03 5.01
N GLY A 284 16.30 -17.90 5.19
CA GLY A 284 15.52 -16.87 4.50
C GLY A 284 14.55 -17.28 3.39
N TRP A 285 14.27 -18.58 3.17
CA TRP A 285 13.27 -18.99 2.17
C TRP A 285 12.34 -20.10 2.67
N GLY A 286 11.20 -19.68 3.23
CA GLY A 286 10.03 -20.53 3.48
C GLY A 286 9.06 -20.59 2.28
N ARG A 287 7.92 -21.24 2.47
CA ARG A 287 6.84 -21.32 1.46
C ARG A 287 6.44 -19.91 0.99
N TYR A 288 6.14 -19.75 -0.30
CA TYR A 288 5.86 -18.45 -0.93
C TYR A 288 7.04 -17.45 -0.85
N GLY A 289 8.26 -17.90 -0.53
CA GLY A 289 9.41 -17.03 -0.32
C GLY A 289 9.23 -16.04 0.83
N THR A 290 8.59 -16.52 1.90
CA THR A 290 8.39 -15.80 3.17
C THR A 290 9.45 -16.23 4.19
N TRP A 291 9.68 -15.41 5.21
CA TRP A 291 10.68 -15.69 6.25
C TRP A 291 10.08 -16.41 7.47
N TYR A 292 10.82 -17.32 8.10
CA TYR A 292 10.33 -18.04 9.27
C TYR A 292 10.38 -17.21 10.57
N ASP A 293 11.24 -16.19 10.65
CA ASP A 293 11.36 -15.23 11.75
C ASP A 293 10.40 -14.02 11.55
N ASP A 294 9.30 -14.25 10.84
CA ASP A 294 8.25 -13.25 10.57
C ASP A 294 7.27 -13.11 11.74
N LEU A 295 7.79 -12.63 12.87
CA LEU A 295 7.02 -12.32 14.08
C LEU A 295 7.56 -11.06 14.76
N VAL A 296 6.76 -10.47 15.64
CA VAL A 296 7.18 -9.48 16.64
C VAL A 296 6.78 -9.96 18.02
N LYS A 297 7.61 -9.64 19.02
CA LYS A 297 7.25 -9.80 20.42
C LYS A 297 6.45 -8.59 20.87
N LEU A 298 5.47 -8.85 21.72
CA LEU A 298 4.63 -7.84 22.33
C LEU A 298 5.05 -7.73 23.80
N PRO A 299 5.15 -6.50 24.33
CA PRO A 299 5.65 -6.29 25.69
C PRO A 299 4.65 -6.71 26.77
N ALA A 300 3.38 -6.85 26.41
CA ALA A 300 2.34 -7.42 27.26
C ALA A 300 1.45 -8.37 26.44
N GLU A 301 0.85 -9.34 27.12
CA GLU A 301 -0.16 -10.20 26.50
C GLU A 301 -1.36 -9.37 26.04
N ILE A 302 -1.71 -9.50 24.76
CA ILE A 302 -2.91 -8.86 24.21
C ILE A 302 -4.05 -9.87 24.20
N GLU A 303 -5.16 -9.51 24.85
CA GLU A 303 -6.36 -10.35 24.95
C GLU A 303 -6.91 -10.75 23.58
N ARG A 304 -7.43 -11.97 23.49
CA ARG A 304 -8.10 -12.51 22.31
C ARG A 304 -9.60 -12.49 22.51
N LEU A 305 -10.27 -11.62 21.77
CA LEU A 305 -11.72 -11.46 21.84
C LEU A 305 -12.38 -12.31 20.74
N PRO A 306 -13.23 -13.29 21.08
CA PRO A 306 -13.93 -14.10 20.09
C PRO A 306 -14.96 -13.28 19.32
N ARG A 307 -14.95 -13.41 17.99
CA ARG A 307 -15.96 -12.81 17.09
C ARG A 307 -16.26 -13.70 15.90
N GLY A 308 -17.42 -14.36 15.91
CA GLY A 308 -17.74 -15.37 14.91
C GLY A 308 -16.60 -16.39 14.82
N ILE A 309 -16.15 -16.77 13.63
CA ILE A 309 -15.01 -17.71 13.46
C ILE A 309 -13.61 -17.10 13.72
N ARG A 310 -13.51 -15.87 14.25
CA ARG A 310 -12.25 -15.16 14.46
C ARG A 310 -11.92 -14.96 15.94
N HIS A 311 -10.63 -14.85 16.25
CA HIS A 311 -10.13 -14.19 17.46
C HIS A 311 -9.53 -12.84 17.07
N LEU A 312 -10.03 -11.77 17.70
CA LEU A 312 -9.56 -10.41 17.50
C LEU A 312 -8.55 -10.04 18.57
N ARG A 313 -7.56 -9.24 18.18
CA ARG A 313 -6.64 -8.55 19.10
C ARG A 313 -6.67 -7.08 18.73
N ILE A 314 -6.91 -6.23 19.73
CA ILE A 314 -7.09 -4.80 19.54
C ILE A 314 -5.84 -4.10 20.05
N PHE A 315 -5.22 -3.29 19.20
CA PHE A 315 -4.03 -2.51 19.52
C PHE A 315 -4.41 -1.03 19.53
N THR A 316 -4.30 -0.42 20.71
CA THR A 316 -4.53 1.00 20.98
C THR A 316 -3.47 1.51 21.96
N GLY A 317 -3.29 2.83 22.05
CA GLY A 317 -2.38 3.46 23.01
C GLY A 317 -0.94 2.90 22.93
N GLU A 318 -0.38 2.53 24.07
CA GLU A 318 1.00 2.04 24.19
C GLU A 318 1.24 0.77 23.37
N ALA A 319 0.32 -0.20 23.41
CA ALA A 319 0.45 -1.46 22.67
C ALA A 319 0.51 -1.23 21.14
N LEU A 320 -0.23 -0.24 20.63
CA LEU A 320 -0.16 0.15 19.23
C LEU A 320 1.15 0.85 18.90
N ALA A 321 1.63 1.75 19.77
CA ALA A 321 2.87 2.47 19.57
C ALA A 321 4.08 1.51 19.51
N GLN A 322 4.12 0.52 20.41
CA GLN A 322 5.16 -0.50 20.43
C GLN A 322 5.09 -1.43 19.22
N LEU A 323 3.90 -1.91 18.86
CA LEU A 323 3.73 -2.70 17.63
C LEU A 323 4.16 -1.93 16.39
N ARG A 324 3.86 -0.62 16.33
CA ARG A 324 4.29 0.26 15.24
C ARG A 324 5.81 0.28 15.13
N GLU A 325 6.50 0.56 16.23
CA GLU A 325 7.98 0.62 16.27
C GLU A 325 8.59 -0.72 15.83
N GLU A 326 8.22 -1.82 16.47
CA GLU A 326 8.77 -3.15 16.18
C GLU A 326 8.51 -3.58 14.72
N ALA A 327 7.31 -3.34 14.20
CA ALA A 327 6.99 -3.66 12.82
C ALA A 327 7.78 -2.80 11.82
N ILE A 328 8.01 -1.51 12.11
CA ILE A 328 8.84 -0.62 11.28
C ILE A 328 10.30 -1.09 11.28
N GLN A 329 10.86 -1.46 12.45
CA GLN A 329 12.22 -2.03 12.52
C GLN A 329 12.33 -3.34 11.73
N HIS A 330 11.32 -4.20 11.83
CA HIS A 330 11.25 -5.43 11.03
C HIS A 330 11.22 -5.09 9.54
N PHE A 331 10.43 -4.12 9.13
CA PHE A 331 10.39 -3.62 7.75
C PHE A 331 11.76 -3.16 7.25
N ILE A 332 12.45 -2.29 7.99
CA ILE A 332 13.77 -1.76 7.60
C ILE A 332 14.77 -2.91 7.41
N ARG A 333 14.86 -3.81 8.40
CA ARG A 333 15.73 -4.99 8.35
C ARG A 333 15.43 -5.85 7.12
N ARG A 334 14.15 -6.16 6.84
CA ARG A 334 13.77 -6.99 5.68
C ARG A 334 14.13 -6.36 4.35
N ILE A 335 14.01 -5.05 4.21
CA ILE A 335 14.42 -4.38 2.97
C ILE A 335 15.94 -4.41 2.82
N GLN A 336 16.69 -4.18 3.91
CA GLN A 336 18.14 -4.25 3.90
C GLN A 336 18.68 -5.65 3.63
N GLU A 337 17.98 -6.70 4.08
CA GLU A 337 18.31 -8.11 3.82
C GLU A 337 17.69 -8.66 2.54
N TRP A 338 16.92 -7.85 1.79
CA TRP A 338 16.15 -8.35 0.65
C TRP A 338 17.05 -9.01 -0.40
N PRO A 339 16.75 -10.22 -0.86
CA PRO A 339 17.62 -10.96 -1.76
C PRO A 339 17.77 -10.25 -3.11
N ASP A 340 19.00 -10.19 -3.62
CA ASP A 340 19.27 -9.69 -4.97
C ASP A 340 18.58 -10.57 -6.01
N GLU A 341 18.21 -9.97 -7.14
CA GLU A 341 17.39 -10.60 -8.17
C GLU A 341 18.00 -11.91 -8.73
N SER A 342 19.32 -12.03 -8.74
CA SER A 342 20.06 -13.23 -9.17
C SER A 342 19.98 -14.40 -8.17
N ALA A 343 19.72 -14.14 -6.89
CA ALA A 343 19.65 -15.15 -5.84
C ALA A 343 18.29 -15.86 -5.76
N GLN A 344 17.25 -15.36 -6.43
CA GLN A 344 15.88 -15.89 -6.33
C GLN A 344 15.62 -17.18 -7.14
N VAL A 345 16.58 -17.63 -7.96
CA VAL A 345 16.38 -18.71 -8.95
C VAL A 345 16.55 -20.14 -8.40
N PRO A 346 17.46 -20.46 -7.44
CA PRO A 346 17.67 -21.85 -7.04
C PRO A 346 16.67 -22.43 -6.02
N ALA A 347 16.14 -21.62 -5.09
CA ALA A 347 15.50 -22.13 -3.86
C ALA A 347 14.06 -22.67 -4.02
N LEU A 348 13.31 -22.21 -5.02
CA LEU A 348 11.88 -22.59 -5.18
C LEU A 348 11.67 -23.93 -5.93
N ALA A 349 12.75 -24.55 -6.40
CA ALA A 349 12.74 -25.80 -7.16
C ALA A 349 12.66 -27.09 -6.31
N GLY A 350 12.75 -26.99 -4.97
CA GLY A 350 12.98 -28.15 -4.10
C GLY A 350 11.80 -28.77 -3.34
N GLY A 351 10.57 -28.24 -3.46
CA GLY A 351 9.43 -28.74 -2.70
C GLY A 351 8.81 -29.99 -3.31
N LYS A 352 9.32 -31.19 -2.97
CA LYS A 352 8.63 -32.46 -3.26
C LYS A 352 7.23 -32.44 -2.65
N ARG A 353 6.24 -32.78 -3.48
CA ARG A 353 4.84 -32.99 -3.09
C ARG A 353 4.80 -34.13 -2.05
N SER A 354 4.17 -33.87 -0.91
CA SER A 354 3.58 -34.93 -0.08
C SER A 354 2.13 -35.11 -0.48
#